data_AF-A0A6P5T4B7-F1
#
_entry.id   AF-A0A6P5T4B7-F1
#
_cell.length_a   1.000
_cell.length_b   1.000
_cell.length_c   1.000
_cell.angle_alpha   90.00
_cell.angle_beta   90.00
_cell.angle_gamma   90.00
#
_symmetry.space_group_name_H-M   'P 1'
#
loop_
_entity.id
_entity.type
_entity.pdbx_description
1 polymer ?
#
loop_
_entity_poly.entity_id
_entity_poly.type
_entity_poly.pdbx_seq_one_letter_code
_entity_poly.pdbx_strand_id
1 'polypeptide(L)'
;MKRPAELVFIPAAGIGHVVSTIEIAKLLASRDDHLFITLLIMKRPFDKLFTNTDSSISPRISFVNLPETTDLFVENQKTQVKDAVAKLVESNQSGSSKPQLAGFVVDMYCTTMIDVANEFGVPSYVFFTSSAACLGLLFHLQTLWDEHGKDVAEFMHLDSELVVPSFVNPLPASQWRSQDFMSLGASHKI
;
A
#
# COMPACT_ATOMS: atom_id res chain seq x y z
N MET A 1 -23.33 -2.42 -21.43
CA MET A 1 -21.86 -2.24 -21.46
C MET A 1 -21.41 -1.87 -20.06
N LYS A 2 -20.32 -2.46 -19.55
CA LYS A 2 -19.76 -2.07 -18.24
C LYS A 2 -19.19 -0.65 -18.35
N ARG A 3 -19.49 0.21 -17.37
CA ARG A 3 -18.94 1.57 -17.29
C ARG A 3 -17.43 1.47 -16.97
N PRO A 4 -16.55 2.27 -17.59
CA PRO A 4 -15.14 2.29 -17.24
C PRO A 4 -14.95 2.67 -15.76
N ALA A 5 -13.98 2.03 -15.10
CA ALA A 5 -13.71 2.15 -13.67
C ALA A 5 -12.27 2.61 -13.44
N GLU A 6 -12.06 3.55 -12.52
CA GLU A 6 -10.76 4.09 -12.13
C GLU A 6 -10.39 3.58 -10.74
N LEU A 7 -9.24 2.92 -10.61
CA LEU A 7 -8.65 2.59 -9.30
C LEU A 7 -7.48 3.51 -9.01
N VAL A 8 -7.43 4.01 -7.78
CA VAL A 8 -6.31 4.81 -7.29
C VAL A 8 -5.38 3.92 -6.47
N PHE A 9 -4.13 3.83 -6.88
CA PHE A 9 -3.11 2.99 -6.25
C PHE A 9 -2.17 3.88 -5.43
N ILE A 10 -1.94 3.50 -4.18
CA ILE A 10 -1.10 4.26 -3.25
C ILE A 10 -0.01 3.33 -2.68
N PRO A 11 1.13 3.19 -3.37
CA PRO A 11 2.28 2.46 -2.84
C PRO A 11 2.99 3.23 -1.73
N ALA A 12 3.65 2.51 -0.83
CA ALA A 12 4.65 3.12 0.05
C ALA A 12 5.87 3.59 -0.78
N ALA A 13 6.58 4.62 -0.31
CA ALA A 13 7.68 5.25 -1.05
C ALA A 13 8.95 4.38 -1.25
N GLY A 14 8.95 3.13 -0.80
CA GLY A 14 10.06 2.20 -1.02
C GLY A 14 10.03 1.62 -2.44
N ILE A 15 11.19 1.52 -3.10
CA ILE A 15 11.26 1.05 -4.50
C ILE A 15 10.63 -0.34 -4.70
N GLY A 16 10.80 -1.26 -3.74
CA GLY A 16 10.17 -2.58 -3.79
C GLY A 16 8.64 -2.54 -3.74
N HIS A 17 8.07 -1.61 -2.96
CA HIS A 17 6.63 -1.38 -2.87
C HIS A 17 6.09 -0.83 -4.19
N VAL A 18 6.76 0.19 -4.74
CA VAL A 18 6.37 0.83 -6.00
C VAL A 18 6.42 -0.17 -7.16
N VAL A 19 7.53 -0.90 -7.33
CA VAL A 19 7.68 -1.88 -8.41
C VAL A 19 6.62 -2.99 -8.31
N SER A 20 6.41 -3.55 -7.11
CA SER A 20 5.38 -4.60 -6.91
C SER A 20 3.98 -4.08 -7.23
N THR A 21 3.69 -2.83 -6.86
CA THR A 21 2.41 -2.16 -7.13
C THR A 21 2.19 -1.92 -8.63
N ILE A 22 3.25 -1.58 -9.36
CA ILE A 22 3.22 -1.44 -10.83
C ILE A 22 2.92 -2.78 -11.50
N GLU A 23 3.56 -3.87 -11.07
CA GLU A 23 3.34 -5.18 -11.68
C GLU A 23 1.91 -5.69 -11.46
N ILE A 24 1.33 -5.49 -10.27
CA ILE A 24 -0.10 -5.83 -10.06
C ILE A 24 -1.02 -4.90 -10.87
N ALA A 25 -0.69 -3.61 -11.03
CA ALA A 25 -1.45 -2.71 -11.89
C ALA A 25 -1.45 -3.17 -13.35
N LYS A 26 -0.30 -3.58 -13.89
CA LYS A 26 -0.18 -4.17 -15.24
C LYS A 26 -1.06 -5.42 -15.38
N LEU A 27 -0.99 -6.32 -14.41
CA LEU A 27 -1.80 -7.54 -14.40
C LEU A 27 -3.30 -7.25 -14.36
N LEU A 28 -3.75 -6.27 -13.58
CA LEU A 28 -5.16 -5.90 -13.51
C LEU A 28 -5.64 -5.21 -14.79
N ALA A 29 -4.86 -4.26 -15.33
CA ALA A 29 -5.18 -3.60 -16.58
C ALA A 29 -5.27 -4.61 -17.74
N SER A 30 -4.35 -5.57 -17.84
CA SER A 30 -4.39 -6.61 -18.89
C SER A 30 -5.58 -7.57 -18.81
N ARG A 31 -6.25 -7.67 -17.65
CA ARG A 31 -7.39 -8.58 -17.44
C ARG A 31 -8.74 -7.94 -17.70
N ASP A 32 -8.86 -6.62 -17.58
CA ASP A 32 -10.11 -5.90 -17.82
C ASP A 32 -9.84 -4.60 -18.59
N ASP A 33 -10.34 -4.52 -19.82
CA ASP A 33 -10.19 -3.36 -20.69
C ASP A 33 -10.96 -2.12 -20.23
N HIS A 34 -11.89 -2.28 -19.29
CA HIS A 34 -12.65 -1.19 -18.69
C HIS A 34 -11.98 -0.61 -17.45
N LEU A 35 -10.86 -1.19 -17.00
CA LEU A 35 -10.15 -0.75 -15.81
C LEU A 35 -9.04 0.26 -16.15
N PHE A 36 -9.09 1.40 -15.49
CA PHE A 36 -8.08 2.44 -15.51
C PHE A 36 -7.44 2.52 -14.11
N ILE A 37 -6.15 2.83 -14.08
CA ILE A 37 -5.37 2.82 -12.84
C ILE A 37 -4.53 4.07 -12.79
N THR A 38 -4.60 4.78 -11.67
CA THR A 38 -3.77 5.94 -11.38
C THR A 38 -2.92 5.66 -10.15
N LEU A 39 -1.60 5.62 -10.31
CA LEU A 39 -0.66 5.45 -9.21
C LEU A 39 -0.27 6.82 -8.65
N LEU A 40 -0.54 7.06 -7.37
CA LEU A 40 -0.10 8.25 -6.64
C LEU A 40 1.25 7.95 -5.97
N ILE A 41 2.32 8.48 -6.55
CA ILE A 41 3.68 8.24 -6.05
C ILE A 41 4.00 9.29 -4.98
N MET A 42 4.08 8.82 -3.73
CA MET A 42 4.54 9.62 -2.60
C MET A 42 6.02 9.94 -2.76
N LYS A 43 6.38 11.21 -2.59
CA LYS A 43 7.76 11.68 -2.79
C LYS A 43 8.38 12.09 -1.45
N ARG A 44 9.49 11.45 -1.07
CA ARG A 44 10.30 11.84 0.10
C ARG A 44 11.36 12.86 -0.29
N PRO A 45 11.98 13.53 0.70
CA PRO A 45 13.06 14.46 0.42
C PRO A 45 14.17 13.78 -0.37
N PHE A 46 14.67 14.45 -1.41
CA PHE A 46 15.72 13.96 -2.30
C PHE A 46 15.34 12.79 -3.23
N ASP A 47 14.10 12.29 -3.20
CA ASP A 47 13.63 11.34 -4.20
C ASP A 47 13.63 12.00 -5.59
N LYS A 48 14.15 11.29 -6.59
CA LYS A 48 14.00 11.71 -7.99
C LYS A 48 12.53 11.59 -8.38
N LEU A 49 12.08 12.43 -9.32
CA LEU A 49 10.75 12.28 -9.91
C LEU A 49 10.61 10.86 -10.43
N PHE A 50 9.53 10.17 -10.08
CA PHE A 50 9.26 8.88 -10.68
C PHE A 50 8.95 9.11 -12.15
N THR A 51 9.85 8.65 -13.00
CA THR A 51 9.66 8.62 -14.45
C THR A 51 9.57 7.17 -14.87
N ASN A 52 8.38 6.76 -15.28
CA ASN A 52 8.24 5.46 -15.92
C ASN A 52 8.93 5.49 -17.29
N THR A 53 9.92 4.62 -17.48
CA THR A 53 10.62 4.43 -18.77
C THR A 53 10.18 3.17 -19.50
N ASP A 54 9.28 2.38 -18.90
CA ASP A 54 8.79 1.13 -19.47
C ASP A 54 7.69 1.41 -20.51
N SER A 55 8.03 1.17 -21.77
CA SER A 55 7.14 1.33 -22.92
C SER A 55 6.05 0.26 -23.00
N SER A 56 6.13 -0.81 -22.21
CA SER A 56 5.12 -1.87 -22.15
C SER A 56 3.90 -1.50 -21.31
N ILE A 57 3.95 -0.38 -20.57
CA ILE A 57 2.86 0.04 -19.70
C ILE A 57 1.66 0.49 -20.54
N SER A 58 0.50 -0.08 -20.19
CA SER A 58 -0.78 0.26 -20.82
C SER A 58 -1.08 1.75 -20.68
N PRO A 59 -1.65 2.40 -21.72
CA PRO A 59 -2.09 3.80 -21.64
C PRO A 59 -3.22 4.02 -20.61
N ARG A 60 -3.81 2.95 -20.09
CA ARG A 60 -4.81 2.98 -19.00
C ARG A 60 -4.18 3.07 -17.62
N ILE A 61 -2.84 3.05 -17.52
CA ILE A 61 -2.10 3.22 -16.27
C ILE A 61 -1.40 4.58 -16.32
N SER A 62 -1.74 5.44 -15.35
CA SER A 62 -1.16 6.77 -15.21
C SER A 62 -0.39 6.90 -13.90
N PHE A 63 0.59 7.82 -13.88
CA PHE A 63 1.42 8.09 -12.71
C PHE A 63 1.31 9.55 -12.34
N VAL A 64 0.98 9.83 -11.08
CA VAL A 64 0.91 11.17 -10.53
C VAL A 64 1.90 11.25 -9.38
N ASN A 65 2.94 12.05 -9.55
CA ASN A 65 3.88 12.34 -8.48
C ASN A 65 3.23 13.37 -7.53
N LEU A 66 3.08 13.00 -6.26
CA LEU A 66 2.62 13.93 -5.24
C LEU A 66 3.70 14.95 -4.91
N PRO A 67 3.33 16.13 -4.37
CA PRO A 67 4.31 17.11 -3.91
C PRO A 67 5.28 16.50 -2.90
N GLU A 68 6.53 16.95 -2.95
CA GLU A 68 7.54 16.54 -1.96
C GLU A 68 7.10 16.96 -0.57
N THR A 69 7.22 16.04 0.39
CA THR A 69 7.01 16.36 1.81
C THR A 69 8.23 15.94 2.62
N THR A 70 8.56 16.73 3.64
CA THR A 70 9.53 16.37 4.67
C THR A 70 8.94 15.42 5.71
N ASP A 71 7.63 15.21 5.68
CA ASP A 71 6.94 14.36 6.63
C ASP A 71 7.14 12.88 6.32
N LEU A 72 7.71 12.18 7.29
CA LEU A 72 7.90 10.74 7.24
C LEU A 72 6.59 9.97 7.50
N PHE A 73 5.58 10.64 8.07
CA PHE A 73 4.29 10.03 8.37
C PHE A 73 3.36 10.11 7.16
N VAL A 74 2.97 8.95 6.65
CA VAL A 74 2.06 8.83 5.49
C VAL A 74 0.75 9.59 5.72
N GLU A 75 0.25 9.62 6.96
CA GLU A 75 -0.96 10.34 7.32
C GLU A 75 -0.94 11.84 6.96
N ASN A 76 0.21 12.50 7.05
CA ASN A 76 0.32 13.92 6.71
C ASN A 76 0.15 14.19 5.21
N GLN A 77 0.19 13.15 4.38
CA GLN A 77 -0.05 13.25 2.95
C GLN A 77 -1.53 13.10 2.56
N LYS A 78 -2.45 12.86 3.53
CA LYS A 78 -3.89 12.68 3.27
C LYS A 78 -4.48 13.81 2.43
N THR A 79 -4.17 15.07 2.76
CA THR A 79 -4.64 16.25 2.02
C THR A 79 -4.15 16.23 0.57
N GLN A 80 -2.88 15.91 0.34
CA GLN A 80 -2.30 15.88 -1.01
C GLN A 80 -2.91 14.76 -1.86
N VAL A 81 -3.12 13.58 -1.27
CA VAL A 81 -3.81 12.45 -1.90
C VAL A 81 -5.25 12.84 -2.25
N LYS A 82 -5.98 13.43 -1.29
CA LYS A 82 -7.36 13.88 -1.48
C LYS A 82 -7.46 14.89 -2.62
N ASP A 83 -6.60 15.90 -2.66
CA ASP A 83 -6.58 16.92 -3.70
C ASP A 83 -6.26 16.33 -5.08
N ALA A 84 -5.33 15.36 -5.15
CA ALA A 84 -5.00 14.67 -6.39
C ALA A 84 -6.19 13.84 -6.92
N VAL A 85 -6.88 13.12 -6.02
CA VAL A 85 -8.06 12.32 -6.39
C VAL A 85 -9.25 13.21 -6.75
N ALA A 86 -9.47 14.32 -6.04
CA ALA A 86 -10.52 15.28 -6.38
C ALA A 86 -10.34 15.83 -7.81
N LYS A 87 -9.11 16.25 -8.16
CA LYS A 87 -8.77 16.70 -9.53
C LYS A 87 -8.98 15.60 -10.57
N LEU A 88 -8.61 14.35 -10.25
CA LEU A 88 -8.83 13.20 -11.12
C LEU A 88 -10.33 12.99 -11.37
N VAL A 89 -11.14 12.99 -10.32
CA VAL A 89 -12.60 12.84 -10.40
C VAL A 89 -13.22 13.97 -11.21
N GLU A 90 -12.89 15.22 -10.91
CA GLU A 90 -13.36 16.40 -11.66
C GLU A 90 -13.01 16.31 -13.15
N SER A 91 -11.78 15.92 -13.49
CA SER A 91 -11.35 15.74 -14.88
C SER A 91 -12.14 14.66 -15.63
N ASN A 92 -12.68 13.68 -14.90
CA ASN A 92 -13.48 12.59 -15.43
C ASN A 92 -15.00 12.87 -15.44
N GLN A 93 -15.48 13.96 -14.83
CA GLN A 93 -16.91 14.32 -14.85
C GLN A 93 -17.37 14.88 -16.21
N SER A 94 -16.46 15.40 -17.02
CA SER A 94 -16.78 16.14 -18.25
C SER A 94 -17.16 15.28 -19.46
N GLY A 95 -17.26 13.94 -19.35
CA GLY A 95 -17.63 13.07 -20.47
C GLY A 95 -18.27 11.74 -20.06
N SER A 96 -19.30 11.30 -20.79
CA SER A 96 -20.05 10.06 -20.50
C SER A 96 -19.24 8.77 -20.67
N SER A 97 -18.09 8.84 -21.34
CA SER A 97 -17.16 7.72 -21.59
C SER A 97 -15.98 7.66 -20.63
N LYS A 98 -15.87 8.60 -19.67
CA LYS A 98 -14.75 8.66 -18.72
C LYS A 98 -14.92 7.67 -17.55
N PRO A 99 -13.81 7.18 -16.98
CA PRO A 99 -13.86 6.21 -15.90
C PRO A 99 -14.34 6.84 -14.60
N GLN A 100 -15.20 6.12 -13.90
CA GLN A 100 -15.69 6.51 -12.57
C GLN A 100 -14.75 5.97 -11.50
N LEU A 101 -14.41 6.78 -10.50
CA LEU A 101 -13.66 6.31 -9.33
C LEU A 101 -14.37 5.12 -8.69
N ALA A 102 -13.68 3.99 -8.61
CA ALA A 102 -14.23 2.70 -8.19
C ALA A 102 -13.63 2.19 -6.89
N GLY A 103 -12.46 2.70 -6.48
CA GLY A 103 -11.83 2.28 -5.23
C GLY A 103 -10.35 2.63 -5.14
N PHE A 104 -9.80 2.34 -3.97
CA PHE A 104 -8.40 2.56 -3.64
C PHE A 104 -7.70 1.22 -3.43
N VAL A 105 -6.48 1.09 -3.93
CA VAL A 105 -5.57 -0.01 -3.58
C VAL A 105 -4.40 0.60 -2.81
N VAL A 106 -4.32 0.31 -1.53
CA VAL A 106 -3.36 0.92 -0.61
C VAL A 106 -2.32 -0.11 -0.17
N ASP A 107 -1.06 0.27 -0.11
CA ASP A 107 -0.01 -0.56 0.49
C ASP A 107 -0.25 -0.74 2.00
N MET A 108 0.28 -1.82 2.60
CA MET A 108 0.12 -2.09 4.02
C MET A 108 0.66 -0.98 4.94
N TYR A 109 1.61 -0.16 4.47
CA TYR A 109 2.09 1.01 5.22
C TYR A 109 1.29 2.30 4.95
N CYS A 110 0.30 2.24 4.06
CA CYS A 110 -0.51 3.38 3.64
C CYS A 110 -1.99 3.22 4.03
N THR A 111 -2.30 2.40 5.03
CA THR A 111 -3.69 2.12 5.48
C THR A 111 -4.41 3.36 5.99
N THR A 112 -3.69 4.40 6.44
CA THR A 112 -4.30 5.69 6.79
C THR A 112 -5.03 6.35 5.62
N MET A 113 -4.73 5.98 4.37
CA MET A 113 -5.42 6.48 3.18
C MET A 113 -6.82 5.87 2.98
N ILE A 114 -7.19 4.85 3.77
CA ILE A 114 -8.56 4.32 3.79
C ILE A 114 -9.55 5.42 4.19
N ASP A 115 -9.16 6.32 5.11
CA ASP A 115 -9.99 7.46 5.50
C ASP A 115 -10.32 8.35 4.29
N VAL A 116 -9.34 8.59 3.42
CA VAL A 116 -9.54 9.38 2.19
C VAL A 116 -10.52 8.66 1.26
N ALA A 117 -10.37 7.35 1.05
CA ALA A 117 -11.29 6.58 0.22
C ALA A 117 -12.73 6.61 0.76
N ASN A 118 -12.89 6.56 2.08
CA ASN A 118 -14.19 6.67 2.75
C ASN A 118 -14.85 8.02 2.49
N GLU A 119 -14.09 9.12 2.46
CA GLU A 119 -14.61 10.45 2.10
C GLU A 119 -15.15 10.51 0.66
N PHE A 120 -14.59 9.72 -0.26
CA PHE A 120 -15.09 9.57 -1.63
C PHE A 120 -16.20 8.52 -1.77
N GLY A 121 -16.54 7.80 -0.69
CA GLY A 121 -17.59 6.77 -0.69
C GLY A 121 -17.26 5.53 -1.53
N VAL A 122 -15.97 5.21 -1.70
CA VAL A 122 -15.51 4.06 -2.50
C VAL A 122 -14.75 3.05 -1.65
N PRO A 123 -14.76 1.75 -2.01
CA PRO A 123 -14.06 0.72 -1.25
C PRO A 123 -12.54 0.88 -1.29
N SER A 124 -11.88 0.32 -0.28
CA SER A 124 -10.42 0.19 -0.22
C SER A 124 -9.99 -1.28 -0.20
N TYR A 125 -8.87 -1.56 -0.85
CA TYR A 125 -8.22 -2.87 -0.88
C TYR A 125 -6.78 -2.71 -0.40
N VAL A 126 -6.33 -3.55 0.53
CA VAL A 126 -4.95 -3.53 1.01
C VAL A 126 -4.11 -4.49 0.17
N PHE A 127 -3.02 -4.00 -0.40
CA PHE A 127 -2.02 -4.80 -1.10
C PHE A 127 -0.78 -4.98 -0.23
N PHE A 128 -0.50 -6.24 0.13
CA PHE A 128 0.70 -6.59 0.87
C PHE A 128 1.82 -6.91 -0.11
N THR A 129 2.80 -6.02 -0.23
CA THR A 129 3.87 -6.05 -1.23
C THR A 129 5.03 -7.01 -0.88
N SER A 130 4.90 -7.79 0.20
CA SER A 130 5.89 -8.79 0.63
C SER A 130 5.31 -10.21 0.50
N SER A 131 6.07 -11.22 0.92
CA SER A 131 5.70 -12.63 0.78
C SER A 131 4.53 -13.03 1.70
N ALA A 132 3.77 -14.05 1.29
CA ALA A 132 2.72 -14.64 2.13
C ALA A 132 3.27 -15.20 3.45
N ALA A 133 4.52 -15.69 3.45
CA ALA A 133 5.19 -16.15 4.67
C ALA A 133 5.38 -15.01 5.66
N CYS A 134 5.85 -13.84 5.20
CA CYS A 134 5.99 -12.63 6.00
C CYS A 134 4.64 -12.13 6.55
N LEU A 135 3.58 -12.16 5.73
CA LEU A 135 2.23 -11.83 6.21
C LEU A 135 1.74 -12.80 7.29
N GLY A 136 1.88 -14.11 7.07
CA GLY A 136 1.47 -15.13 8.03
C GLY A 136 2.23 -15.02 9.36
N LEU A 137 3.47 -14.57 9.29
CA LEU A 137 4.26 -14.22 10.46
C LEU A 137 3.71 -13.00 11.20
N LEU A 138 3.42 -11.90 10.50
CA LEU A 138 2.84 -10.71 11.14
C LEU A 138 1.53 -11.06 11.86
N PHE A 139 0.68 -11.89 11.24
CA PHE A 139 -0.52 -12.40 11.91
C PHE A 139 -0.20 -13.27 13.13
N HIS A 140 0.80 -14.14 13.05
CA HIS A 140 1.20 -14.95 14.20
C HIS A 140 1.69 -14.09 15.38
N LEU A 141 2.51 -13.08 15.10
CA LEU A 141 2.98 -12.13 16.12
C LEU A 141 1.81 -11.34 16.72
N GLN A 142 0.85 -10.91 15.90
CA GLN A 142 -0.37 -10.26 16.38
C GLN A 142 -1.17 -11.16 17.33
N THR A 143 -1.36 -12.44 16.97
CA THR A 143 -2.04 -13.43 17.84
C THR A 143 -1.30 -13.64 19.16
N LEU A 144 0.04 -13.69 19.15
CA LEU A 144 0.83 -13.81 20.37
C LEU A 144 0.68 -12.59 21.29
N TRP A 145 0.60 -11.39 20.70
CA TRP A 145 0.34 -10.18 21.45
C TRP A 145 -1.07 -10.16 22.04
N ASP A 146 -2.10 -10.30 21.20
CA ASP A 146 -3.50 -10.10 21.58
C ASP A 146 -4.02 -11.19 22.53
N GLU A 147 -3.68 -12.45 22.26
CA GLU A 147 -4.24 -13.58 23.01
C GLU A 147 -3.34 -14.06 24.15
N HIS A 148 -2.02 -13.84 24.04
CA HIS A 148 -1.05 -14.38 25.00
C HIS A 148 -0.29 -13.30 25.78
N GLY A 149 -0.52 -12.02 25.47
CA GLY A 149 0.12 -10.89 26.15
C GLY A 149 1.64 -10.88 26.03
N LYS A 150 2.20 -11.55 25.02
CA LYS A 150 3.65 -11.64 24.81
C LYS A 150 4.13 -10.52 23.91
N ASP A 151 5.07 -9.72 24.41
CA ASP A 151 5.71 -8.69 23.59
C ASP A 151 6.59 -9.34 22.52
N VAL A 152 6.54 -8.84 21.29
CA VAL A 152 7.46 -9.23 20.22
C VAL A 152 8.92 -9.07 20.66
N ALA A 153 9.20 -8.06 21.50
CA ALA A 153 10.51 -7.83 22.10
C ALA A 153 10.99 -8.98 23.00
N GLU A 154 10.09 -9.73 23.64
CA GLU A 154 10.46 -10.90 24.44
C GLU A 154 11.02 -12.02 23.57
N PHE A 155 10.53 -12.15 22.33
CA PHE A 155 11.06 -13.11 21.37
C PHE A 155 12.42 -12.67 20.82
N MET A 156 12.70 -11.37 20.72
CA MET A 156 13.96 -10.85 20.15
C MET A 156 15.21 -11.14 20.99
N HIS A 157 15.06 -11.48 22.27
CA HIS A 157 16.17 -11.70 23.21
C HIS A 157 16.44 -13.16 23.54
N LEU A 158 15.60 -14.07 23.06
CA LEU A 158 15.74 -15.49 23.32
C LEU A 158 16.55 -16.11 22.17
N ASP A 159 17.55 -16.94 22.48
CA ASP A 159 18.17 -17.87 21.51
C ASP A 159 17.19 -19.00 21.09
N SER A 160 15.89 -18.75 21.18
CA SER A 160 14.81 -19.70 20.97
C SER A 160 14.33 -19.65 19.52
N GLU A 161 13.92 -20.81 19.02
CA GLU A 161 13.31 -20.90 17.70
C GLU A 161 11.84 -20.45 17.77
N LEU A 162 11.45 -19.50 16.91
CA LEU A 162 10.06 -19.11 16.74
C LEU A 162 9.41 -20.05 15.73
N VAL A 163 8.46 -20.87 16.21
CA VAL A 163 7.66 -21.75 15.36
C VAL A 163 6.49 -20.94 14.80
N VAL A 164 6.59 -20.57 13.53
CA VAL A 164 5.56 -19.79 12.84
C VAL A 164 4.80 -20.71 11.89
N PRO A 165 3.46 -20.81 11.98
CA PRO A 165 2.68 -21.73 11.14
C PRO A 165 2.86 -21.54 9.62
N SER A 166 3.25 -20.33 9.18
CA SER A 166 3.49 -20.01 7.77
C SER A 166 4.89 -20.40 7.26
N PHE A 167 5.76 -20.96 8.11
CA PHE A 167 7.11 -21.37 7.75
C PHE A 167 7.30 -22.88 7.93
N VAL A 168 8.01 -23.50 6.97
CA VAL A 168 8.34 -24.95 7.04
C VAL A 168 9.37 -25.22 8.14
N ASN A 169 10.32 -24.31 8.33
CA ASN A 169 11.36 -24.42 9.34
C ASN A 169 11.16 -23.33 10.39
N PRO A 170 11.45 -23.61 11.67
CA PRO A 170 11.48 -22.58 12.71
C PRO A 170 12.48 -21.48 12.36
N LEU A 171 12.19 -20.26 12.81
CA LEU A 171 13.04 -19.10 12.55
C LEU A 171 13.87 -18.75 13.79
N PRO A 172 15.18 -18.49 13.66
CA PRO A 172 15.98 -18.04 14.79
C PRO A 172 15.53 -16.64 15.23
N ALA A 173 15.10 -16.49 16.47
CA ALA A 173 14.65 -15.22 17.05
C ALA A 173 15.70 -14.08 16.98
N SER A 174 16.98 -14.43 16.90
CA SER A 174 18.09 -13.46 16.80
C SER A 174 18.19 -12.72 15.45
N GLN A 175 17.47 -13.15 14.41
CA GLN A 175 17.49 -12.50 13.09
C GLN A 175 16.51 -11.33 12.95
N TRP A 176 15.72 -11.03 13.99
CA TRP A 176 14.58 -10.14 13.92
C TRP A 176 14.96 -8.77 14.48
N ARG A 177 14.96 -7.72 13.64
CA ARG A 177 15.27 -6.35 14.09
C ARG A 177 13.99 -5.56 14.34
N SER A 178 13.99 -4.74 15.40
CA SER A 178 12.83 -3.96 15.85
C SER A 178 12.30 -2.98 14.79
N GLN A 179 13.16 -2.53 13.88
CA GLN A 179 12.80 -1.57 12.82
C GLN A 179 11.79 -2.14 11.81
N ASP A 180 11.70 -3.46 11.67
CA ASP A 180 10.77 -4.10 10.71
C ASP A 180 9.31 -4.15 11.23
N PHE A 181 9.11 -4.00 12.54
CA PHE A 181 7.81 -4.18 13.21
C PHE A 181 7.20 -2.89 13.79
N MET A 182 8.01 -1.84 14.00
CA MET A 182 7.59 -0.62 14.70
C MET A 182 6.51 0.21 13.98
N SER A 183 6.25 -0.02 12.69
CA SER A 183 5.21 0.71 11.96
C SER A 183 3.83 0.03 11.92
N LEU A 184 3.72 -1.24 12.35
CA LEU A 184 2.45 -1.96 12.39
C LEU A 184 1.73 -1.87 13.75
N GLY A 185 2.47 -1.68 14.85
CA GLY A 185 1.91 -1.61 16.20
C GLY A 185 1.56 -0.20 16.72
N ALA A 186 1.89 0.87 15.99
CA ALA A 186 1.80 2.24 16.50
C ALA A 186 0.41 2.89 16.39
N SER A 187 -0.61 2.22 15.85
CA SER A 187 -1.94 2.82 15.62
C SER A 187 -2.96 2.64 16.75
N HIS A 188 -2.64 2.01 17.88
CA HIS A 188 -3.58 1.87 18.99
C HIS A 188 -2.93 2.27 20.32
N LYS A 189 -2.69 3.58 20.48
CA LYS A 189 -2.76 4.22 21.81
C LYS A 189 -3.99 5.10 21.84
N ILE A 190 -5.06 4.58 22.43
CA ILE A 190 -6.10 5.37 23.09
C ILE A 190 -5.81 5.25 24.59
#